data_AF-F3YA32-F1
#
_entry.id   AF-F3YA32-F1
#
_cell.length_a   1.000
_cell.length_b   1.000
_cell.length_c   1.000
_cell.angle_alpha   90.00
_cell.angle_beta   90.00
_cell.angle_gamma   90.00
#
_symmetry.space_group_name_H-M   'P 1'
#
loop_
_entity.id
_entity.type
_entity.pdbx_description
1 polymer ?
#
loop_
_entity_poly.entity_id
_entity_poly.type
_entity_poly.pdbx_seq_one_letter_code
_entity_poly.pdbx_strand_id
1 'polypeptide(L)'
;MIYLDYAATVPMTDEAKKVYIETATEYFGNANSGHIAGQKAQSLLDYCRGQLSQLLALPATSLLFTSGGTESNHLALQLSLNYLPADKKQVLVSPLEHSSILNFFASQPEIELTILPLENGQVTIKSLASSWTERTGLVVVQQINSITGIIQNIEELSSYVREKGGLFHCDCVQSFGKFPLPKNVTSWSSASHKIGGPKGCGLLYLNPEISFTPIIKGTVHEQGFRAGTIDLPSIASFTTATYEAIQHQAAFARQVDELNQFILKNYLIGKIFLPIRLILVL
;
A
#
# COMPACT_ATOMS: atom_id res chain seq x y z
N MET A 1 14.88 -16.01 -20.88
CA MET A 1 14.88 -16.23 -19.42
C MET A 1 13.43 -16.23 -18.95
N ILE A 2 13.02 -17.20 -18.14
CA ILE A 2 11.68 -17.21 -17.53
C ILE A 2 11.81 -16.51 -16.17
N TYR A 3 11.02 -15.45 -15.94
CA TYR A 3 11.07 -14.65 -14.70
C TYR A 3 9.85 -14.99 -13.83
N LEU A 4 10.08 -15.58 -12.65
CA LEU A 4 9.03 -16.03 -11.72
C LEU A 4 9.18 -15.38 -10.33
N ASP A 5 9.66 -14.14 -10.29
CA ASP A 5 9.95 -13.39 -9.05
C ASP A 5 9.22 -12.03 -8.99
N TYR A 6 7.99 -12.02 -9.48
CA TYR A 6 7.14 -10.82 -9.51
C TYR A 6 6.66 -10.37 -8.12
N ALA A 7 6.71 -11.27 -7.15
CA ALA A 7 6.56 -10.90 -5.75
C ALA A 7 7.67 -9.91 -5.32
N ALA A 8 8.87 -9.97 -5.90
CA ALA A 8 9.93 -8.99 -5.65
C ALA A 8 9.75 -7.71 -6.47
N THR A 9 9.60 -7.81 -7.80
CA THR A 9 9.33 -6.66 -8.67
C THR A 9 8.78 -7.11 -10.02
N VAL A 10 7.99 -6.27 -10.65
CA VAL A 10 7.41 -6.52 -11.98
C VAL A 10 8.13 -5.66 -13.02
N PRO A 11 8.46 -6.19 -14.22
CA PRO A 11 8.96 -5.36 -15.32
C PRO A 11 7.94 -4.26 -15.68
N MET A 12 8.41 -3.06 -16.01
CA MET A 12 7.49 -2.01 -16.41
C MET A 12 6.75 -2.37 -17.71
N THR A 13 5.46 -2.06 -17.77
CA THR A 13 4.66 -2.21 -18.99
C THR A 13 5.18 -1.26 -20.09
N ASP A 14 4.90 -1.59 -21.35
CA ASP A 14 5.33 -0.76 -22.48
C ASP A 14 4.72 0.64 -22.42
N GLU A 15 3.42 0.74 -22.08
CA GLU A 15 2.75 2.03 -21.93
C GLU A 15 3.27 2.81 -20.72
N ALA A 16 3.53 2.17 -19.58
CA ALA A 16 4.15 2.84 -18.44
C ALA A 16 5.54 3.41 -18.79
N LYS A 17 6.37 2.67 -19.54
CA LYS A 17 7.69 3.15 -20.00
C LYS A 17 7.55 4.35 -20.95
N LYS A 18 6.63 4.28 -21.91
CA LYS A 18 6.37 5.36 -22.86
C LYS A 18 5.94 6.64 -22.15
N VAL A 19 4.96 6.55 -21.25
CA VAL A 19 4.46 7.69 -20.46
C VAL A 19 5.55 8.27 -19.57
N TYR A 20 6.41 7.42 -18.99
CA TYR A 20 7.55 7.89 -18.20
C TYR A 20 8.47 8.79 -19.03
N ILE A 21 8.90 8.32 -20.20
CA ILE A 21 9.82 9.04 -21.09
C ILE A 21 9.19 10.34 -21.60
N GLU A 22 7.95 10.27 -22.05
CA GLU A 22 7.20 11.44 -22.54
C GLU A 22 7.06 12.50 -21.44
N THR A 23 6.67 12.08 -20.23
CA THR A 23 6.51 13.00 -19.10
C THR A 23 7.83 13.63 -18.69
N ALA A 24 8.92 12.85 -18.64
CA ALA A 24 10.25 13.35 -18.33
C ALA A 24 10.77 14.37 -19.36
N THR A 25 10.35 14.22 -20.62
CA THR A 25 10.74 15.12 -21.71
C THR A 25 9.90 16.40 -21.71
N GLU A 26 8.58 16.27 -21.57
CA GLU A 26 7.63 17.34 -21.85
C GLU A 26 7.12 18.11 -20.60
N TYR A 27 7.30 17.55 -19.40
CA TYR A 27 6.75 18.06 -18.13
C TYR A 27 7.83 18.21 -17.04
N PHE A 28 9.01 18.73 -17.42
CA PHE A 28 10.15 18.90 -16.52
C PHE A 28 10.01 20.04 -15.49
N GLY A 29 8.98 20.89 -15.61
CA GLY A 29 8.77 22.03 -14.73
C GLY A 29 8.45 21.62 -13.29
N ASN A 30 8.82 22.46 -12.32
CA ASN A 30 8.41 22.26 -10.93
C ASN A 30 6.94 22.66 -10.76
N ALA A 31 6.09 21.74 -10.31
CA ALA A 31 4.64 21.94 -10.13
C ALA A 31 4.29 23.13 -9.19
N ASN A 32 5.19 23.49 -8.27
CA ASN A 32 5.00 24.65 -7.38
C ASN A 32 5.42 26.00 -7.98
N SER A 33 5.88 26.04 -9.24
CA SER A 33 6.30 27.27 -9.90
C SER A 33 5.17 27.93 -10.67
N GLY A 34 5.05 29.26 -10.54
CA GLY A 34 3.97 30.03 -11.17
C GLY A 34 4.12 30.27 -12.68
N HIS A 35 5.23 29.86 -13.31
CA HIS A 35 5.42 30.00 -14.76
C HIS A 35 4.75 28.86 -15.54
N ILE A 36 4.59 29.03 -16.87
CA ILE A 36 3.87 28.09 -17.75
C ILE A 36 4.33 26.64 -17.58
N ALA A 37 5.64 26.37 -17.55
CA ALA A 37 6.14 25.00 -17.37
C ALA A 37 5.74 24.37 -16.01
N GLY A 38 5.65 25.17 -14.94
CA GLY A 38 5.23 24.69 -13.62
C GLY A 38 3.72 24.47 -13.56
N GLN A 39 2.94 25.38 -14.17
CA GLN A 39 1.49 25.18 -14.32
C GLN A 39 1.16 23.93 -15.15
N LYS A 40 1.91 23.64 -16.22
CA LYS A 40 1.77 22.42 -17.02
C LYS A 40 2.06 21.18 -16.18
N ALA A 41 3.12 21.19 -15.37
CA ALA A 41 3.47 20.10 -14.46
C ALA A 41 2.41 19.90 -13.37
N GLN A 42 1.93 20.97 -12.74
CA GLN A 42 0.85 20.93 -11.75
C GLN A 42 -0.44 20.34 -12.35
N SER A 43 -0.82 20.78 -13.55
CA SER A 43 -2.00 20.27 -14.24
C SER A 43 -1.92 18.75 -14.49
N LEU A 44 -0.73 18.24 -14.86
CA LEU A 44 -0.53 16.80 -15.04
C LEU A 44 -0.59 16.05 -13.71
N LEU A 45 -0.02 16.60 -12.63
CA LEU A 45 -0.10 16.01 -11.30
C LEU A 45 -1.55 15.89 -10.84
N ASP A 46 -2.34 16.95 -11.00
CA ASP A 46 -3.76 16.98 -10.65
C ASP A 46 -4.57 16.01 -11.51
N TYR A 47 -4.24 15.91 -12.81
CA TYR A 47 -4.83 14.91 -13.70
C TYR A 47 -4.55 13.48 -13.21
N CYS A 48 -3.29 13.15 -12.91
CA CYS A 48 -2.92 11.81 -12.43
C CYS A 48 -3.64 11.45 -11.13
N ARG A 49 -3.70 12.38 -10.17
CA ARG A 49 -4.42 12.18 -8.91
C ARG A 49 -5.93 12.03 -9.14
N GLY A 50 -6.50 12.81 -10.05
CA GLY A 50 -7.91 12.71 -10.45
C GLY A 50 -8.25 11.37 -11.11
N GLN A 51 -7.38 10.86 -11.98
CA GLN A 51 -7.55 9.53 -12.59
C GLN A 51 -7.52 8.42 -11.53
N LEU A 52 -6.54 8.44 -10.62
CA LEU A 52 -6.47 7.48 -9.52
C LEU A 52 -7.68 7.60 -8.58
N SER A 53 -8.14 8.81 -8.29
CA SER A 53 -9.34 9.06 -7.49
C SER A 53 -10.58 8.38 -8.09
N GLN A 54 -10.80 8.56 -9.39
CA GLN A 54 -11.93 7.92 -10.10
C GLN A 54 -11.78 6.40 -10.15
N LEU A 55 -10.60 5.92 -10.53
CA LEU A 55 -10.32 4.50 -10.72
C LEU A 55 -10.43 3.70 -9.41
N LEU A 56 -10.01 4.30 -8.29
CA LEU A 56 -10.04 3.66 -6.97
C LEU A 56 -11.34 3.96 -6.20
N ALA A 57 -12.22 4.81 -6.74
CA ALA A 57 -13.41 5.32 -6.06
C ALA A 57 -13.10 5.95 -4.68
N LEU A 58 -12.03 6.75 -4.62
CA LEU A 58 -11.56 7.43 -3.41
C LEU A 58 -11.42 8.93 -3.65
N PRO A 59 -11.62 9.81 -2.65
CA PRO A 59 -11.41 11.24 -2.82
C PRO A 59 -9.95 11.55 -3.21
N ALA A 60 -9.72 12.44 -4.17
CA ALA A 60 -8.36 12.81 -4.59
C ALA A 60 -7.51 13.35 -3.42
N THR A 61 -8.12 14.06 -2.46
CA THR A 61 -7.47 14.56 -1.24
C THR A 61 -7.01 13.45 -0.30
N SER A 62 -7.57 12.25 -0.40
CA SER A 62 -7.15 11.10 0.42
C SER A 62 -5.89 10.40 -0.10
N LEU A 63 -5.43 10.74 -1.30
CA LEU A 63 -4.32 10.08 -1.98
C LEU A 63 -3.07 10.94 -1.91
N LEU A 64 -1.94 10.35 -1.48
CA LEU A 64 -0.63 10.97 -1.39
C LEU A 64 0.40 10.15 -2.16
N PHE A 65 1.17 10.79 -3.03
CA PHE A 65 2.29 10.14 -3.71
C PHE A 65 3.52 10.09 -2.79
N THR A 66 4.19 8.94 -2.81
CA THR A 66 5.43 8.69 -2.05
C THR A 66 6.47 8.06 -2.98
N SER A 67 7.66 7.79 -2.47
CA SER A 67 8.72 7.05 -3.18
C SER A 67 8.51 5.54 -3.22
N GLY A 68 7.44 5.01 -2.58
CA GLY A 68 7.13 3.59 -2.60
C GLY A 68 6.49 3.09 -1.31
N GLY A 69 6.28 1.77 -1.24
CA GLY A 69 5.59 1.11 -0.14
C GLY A 69 6.24 1.36 1.23
N THR A 70 7.57 1.39 1.31
CA THR A 70 8.28 1.66 2.57
C THR A 70 7.99 3.07 3.10
N GLU A 71 8.12 4.11 2.27
CA GLU A 71 7.81 5.49 2.68
C GLU A 71 6.32 5.62 3.03
N SER A 72 5.42 5.02 2.24
CA SER A 72 3.99 5.02 2.53
C SER A 72 3.67 4.38 3.88
N ASN A 73 4.26 3.22 4.19
CA ASN A 73 4.10 2.55 5.48
C ASN A 73 4.60 3.44 6.62
N HIS A 74 5.82 3.96 6.52
CA HIS A 74 6.42 4.79 7.58
C HIS A 74 5.61 6.05 7.83
N LEU A 75 5.22 6.76 6.75
CA LEU A 75 4.40 7.97 6.84
C LEU A 75 3.05 7.68 7.48
N ALA A 76 2.36 6.62 7.07
CA ALA A 76 1.06 6.23 7.62
C ALA A 76 1.14 5.89 9.13
N LEU A 77 2.15 5.10 9.52
CA LEU A 77 2.35 4.71 10.90
C LEU A 77 2.69 5.92 11.78
N GLN A 78 3.60 6.78 11.32
CA GLN A 78 3.98 7.98 12.06
C GLN A 78 2.81 8.97 12.21
N LEU A 79 2.02 9.18 11.15
CA LEU A 79 0.82 10.03 11.23
C LEU A 79 -0.23 9.43 12.18
N SER A 80 -0.41 8.12 12.16
CA SER A 80 -1.35 7.43 13.06
C SER A 80 -0.91 7.56 14.51
N LEU A 81 0.36 7.31 14.81
CA LEU A 81 0.91 7.43 16.17
C LEU A 81 0.82 8.85 16.71
N ASN A 82 1.09 9.86 15.87
CA ASN A 82 0.98 11.27 16.24
C ASN A 82 -0.48 11.71 16.47
N TYR A 83 -1.44 11.05 15.82
CA TYR A 83 -2.86 11.33 15.99
C TYR A 83 -3.43 10.72 17.28
N LEU A 84 -2.89 9.59 17.74
CA LEU A 84 -3.44 8.85 18.87
C LEU A 84 -3.38 9.65 20.19
N PRO A 85 -4.45 9.58 21.00
CA PRO A 85 -4.43 10.10 22.37
C PRO A 85 -3.33 9.47 23.24
N ALA A 86 -2.89 10.20 24.27
CA ALA A 86 -1.80 9.77 25.16
C ALA A 86 -2.09 8.47 25.96
N ASP A 87 -3.34 8.05 26.06
CA ASP A 87 -3.79 6.80 26.68
C ASP A 87 -3.91 5.63 25.69
N LYS A 88 -3.99 5.90 24.38
CA LYS A 88 -4.11 4.92 23.29
C LYS A 88 -2.74 4.51 22.73
N LYS A 89 -1.89 3.95 23.60
CA LYS A 89 -0.46 3.67 23.33
C LYS A 89 -0.15 2.31 22.73
N GLN A 90 -1.07 1.34 22.82
CA GLN A 90 -0.81 -0.03 22.39
C GLN A 90 -1.07 -0.15 20.88
N VAL A 91 -0.11 -0.76 20.19
CA VAL A 91 -0.18 -1.11 18.77
C VAL A 91 -0.24 -2.62 18.61
N LEU A 92 -1.28 -3.12 17.95
CA LEU A 92 -1.39 -4.53 17.59
C LEU A 92 -0.82 -4.73 16.19
N VAL A 93 0.13 -5.64 16.03
CA VAL A 93 0.80 -5.87 14.74
C VAL A 93 0.88 -7.36 14.45
N SER A 94 0.59 -7.73 13.20
CA SER A 94 0.81 -9.11 12.74
C SER A 94 2.30 -9.46 12.74
N PRO A 95 2.73 -10.68 13.11
CA PRO A 95 4.13 -11.07 13.02
C PRO A 95 4.60 -11.30 11.57
N LEU A 96 3.69 -11.31 10.58
CA LEU A 96 4.03 -11.60 9.19
C LEU A 96 4.38 -10.34 8.38
N GLU A 97 4.29 -9.14 8.95
CA GLU A 97 4.44 -7.87 8.23
C GLU A 97 5.78 -7.74 7.50
N HIS A 98 5.78 -6.93 6.44
CA HIS A 98 7.00 -6.64 5.69
C HIS A 98 8.05 -5.96 6.59
N SER A 99 9.34 -6.12 6.24
CA SER A 99 10.45 -5.53 7.00
C SER A 99 10.36 -4.02 7.15
N SER A 100 9.69 -3.31 6.22
CA SER A 100 9.43 -1.88 6.37
C SER A 100 8.61 -1.55 7.64
N ILE A 101 7.66 -2.40 8.01
CA ILE A 101 6.81 -2.21 9.20
C ILE A 101 7.54 -2.71 10.45
N LEU A 102 8.09 -3.92 10.39
CA LEU A 102 8.78 -4.51 11.54
C LEU A 102 10.01 -3.68 11.96
N ASN A 103 10.80 -3.17 11.00
CA ASN A 103 11.96 -2.35 11.31
C ASN A 103 11.56 -0.94 11.80
N PHE A 104 10.45 -0.38 11.31
CA PHE A 104 9.92 0.89 11.84
C PHE A 104 9.66 0.79 13.34
N PHE A 105 9.00 -0.29 13.74
CA PHE A 105 8.69 -0.58 15.14
C PHE A 105 9.93 -0.96 15.96
N ALA A 106 10.85 -1.74 15.39
CA ALA A 106 12.11 -2.06 16.05
C ALA A 106 12.98 -0.82 16.35
N SER A 107 12.86 0.23 15.52
CA SER A 107 13.55 1.50 15.72
C SER A 107 12.90 2.44 16.74
N GLN A 108 11.70 2.10 17.23
CA GLN A 108 10.91 2.89 18.18
C GLN A 108 10.48 1.99 19.37
N PRO A 109 11.44 1.56 20.21
CA PRO A 109 11.18 0.61 21.30
C PRO A 109 10.25 1.16 22.39
N GLU A 110 9.98 2.47 22.40
CA GLU A 110 9.01 3.13 23.27
C GLU A 110 7.55 2.84 22.89
N ILE A 111 7.29 2.37 21.66
CA ILE A 111 5.95 1.97 21.23
C ILE A 111 5.57 0.65 21.90
N GLU A 112 4.42 0.63 22.57
CA GLU A 112 3.90 -0.57 23.20
C GLU A 112 3.32 -1.53 22.16
N LEU A 113 4.16 -2.43 21.67
CA LEU A 113 3.79 -3.38 20.63
C LEU A 113 3.26 -4.69 21.23
N THR A 114 2.15 -5.16 20.68
CA THR A 114 1.63 -6.50 20.93
C THR A 114 1.57 -7.25 19.61
N ILE A 115 2.31 -8.36 19.53
CA ILE A 115 2.30 -9.24 18.38
C ILE A 115 1.02 -10.08 18.41
N LEU A 116 0.23 -10.01 17.35
CA LEU A 116 -1.03 -10.74 17.24
C LEU A 116 -0.80 -12.25 17.09
N PRO A 117 -1.55 -13.09 17.82
CA PRO A 117 -1.55 -14.52 17.55
C PRO A 117 -2.20 -14.81 16.20
N LEU A 118 -1.74 -15.85 15.52
CA LEU A 118 -2.25 -16.26 14.21
C LEU A 118 -2.97 -17.60 14.28
N GLU A 119 -4.03 -17.75 13.50
CA GLU A 119 -4.69 -19.03 13.25
C GLU A 119 -4.49 -19.36 11.76
N ASN A 120 -3.74 -20.43 11.45
CA ASN A 120 -3.37 -20.82 10.08
C ASN A 120 -2.71 -19.69 9.26
N GLY A 121 -1.90 -18.84 9.91
CA GLY A 121 -1.24 -17.71 9.28
C GLY A 121 -2.13 -16.48 9.08
N GLN A 122 -3.40 -16.53 9.52
CA GLN A 122 -4.34 -15.41 9.46
C GLN A 122 -4.54 -14.78 10.83
N VAL A 123 -4.70 -13.46 10.84
CA VAL A 123 -5.25 -12.72 11.99
C VAL A 123 -6.75 -12.90 11.97
N THR A 124 -7.34 -13.30 13.10
CA THR A 124 -8.79 -13.48 13.25
C THR A 124 -9.37 -12.45 14.23
N ILE A 125 -10.71 -12.32 14.26
CA ILE A 125 -11.40 -11.53 15.29
C ILE A 125 -11.04 -12.01 16.69
N LYS A 126 -10.89 -13.32 16.89
CA LYS A 126 -10.47 -13.89 18.16
C LYS A 126 -9.05 -13.44 18.53
N SER A 127 -8.12 -13.41 17.57
CA SER A 127 -6.78 -12.85 17.78
C SER A 127 -6.86 -11.40 18.26
N LEU A 128 -7.60 -10.55 17.53
CA LEU A 128 -7.77 -9.14 17.91
C LEU A 128 -8.40 -9.00 19.30
N ALA A 129 -9.52 -9.67 19.55
CA ALA A 129 -10.26 -9.59 20.82
C ALA A 129 -9.41 -10.02 22.02
N SER A 130 -8.59 -11.06 21.87
CA SER A 130 -7.71 -11.55 22.93
C SER A 130 -6.54 -10.61 23.25
N SER A 131 -6.11 -9.80 22.28
CA SER A 131 -5.00 -8.84 22.43
C SER A 131 -5.47 -7.41 22.69
N TRP A 132 -6.77 -7.13 22.52
CA TRP A 132 -7.34 -5.80 22.65
C TRP A 132 -7.37 -5.34 24.11
N THR A 133 -7.02 -4.08 24.33
CA THR A 133 -7.14 -3.41 25.63
C THR A 133 -7.74 -2.03 25.45
N GLU A 134 -8.11 -1.37 26.55
CA GLU A 134 -8.54 0.03 26.52
C GLU A 134 -7.45 0.97 25.98
N ARG A 135 -6.19 0.52 25.95
CA ARG A 135 -5.04 1.28 25.45
C ARG A 135 -4.75 1.00 23.97
N THR A 136 -5.45 0.08 23.32
CA THR A 136 -5.26 -0.20 21.89
C THR A 136 -5.67 1.01 21.05
N GLY A 137 -4.70 1.55 20.30
CA GLY A 137 -4.90 2.69 19.42
C GLY A 137 -4.78 2.36 17.94
N LEU A 138 -3.89 1.44 17.56
CA LEU A 138 -3.59 1.13 16.17
C LEU A 138 -3.46 -0.38 15.94
N VAL A 139 -4.02 -0.84 14.83
CA VAL A 139 -3.84 -2.20 14.30
C VAL A 139 -3.14 -2.14 12.95
N VAL A 140 -2.13 -2.99 12.76
CA VAL A 140 -1.33 -3.06 11.53
C VAL A 140 -1.30 -4.48 10.99
N VAL A 141 -1.89 -4.67 9.81
CA VAL A 141 -2.00 -5.98 9.14
C VAL A 141 -1.93 -5.79 7.62
N GLN A 142 -0.98 -6.45 6.96
CA GLN A 142 -0.90 -6.49 5.49
C GLN A 142 -2.08 -7.27 4.90
N GLN A 143 -2.50 -6.91 3.69
CA GLN A 143 -3.61 -7.60 3.04
C GLN A 143 -3.20 -8.96 2.45
N ILE A 144 -2.03 -9.02 1.82
CA ILE A 144 -1.48 -10.24 1.21
C ILE A 144 -0.02 -10.37 1.61
N ASN A 145 0.34 -11.52 2.20
CA ASN A 145 1.72 -11.77 2.58
C ASN A 145 2.61 -12.01 1.36
N SER A 146 3.72 -11.27 1.25
CA SER A 146 4.64 -11.31 0.10
C SER A 146 5.49 -12.58 -0.04
N ILE A 147 5.48 -13.45 0.96
CA ILE A 147 6.25 -14.70 0.97
C ILE A 147 5.32 -15.89 0.75
N THR A 148 4.21 -15.95 1.50
CA THR A 148 3.31 -17.12 1.54
C THR A 148 2.06 -16.99 0.66
N GLY A 149 1.72 -15.77 0.24
CA GLY A 149 0.50 -15.47 -0.50
C GLY A 149 -0.78 -15.54 0.34
N ILE A 150 -0.67 -15.72 1.65
CA ILE A 150 -1.83 -15.74 2.55
C ILE A 150 -2.53 -14.37 2.50
N ILE A 151 -3.84 -14.42 2.30
CA ILE A 151 -4.72 -13.25 2.24
C ILE A 151 -5.41 -13.10 3.60
N GLN A 152 -5.37 -11.89 4.16
CA GLN A 152 -6.05 -11.56 5.41
C GLN A 152 -7.48 -11.06 5.15
N ASN A 153 -8.42 -11.37 6.06
CA ASN A 153 -9.81 -10.88 5.96
C ASN A 153 -9.92 -9.42 6.47
N ILE A 154 -9.36 -8.47 5.72
CA ILE A 154 -9.28 -7.08 6.19
C ILE A 154 -10.65 -6.44 6.42
N GLU A 155 -11.70 -6.82 5.67
CA GLU A 155 -13.05 -6.25 5.87
C GLU A 155 -13.62 -6.58 7.26
N GLU A 156 -13.47 -7.83 7.69
CA GLU A 156 -13.87 -8.27 9.02
C GLU A 156 -13.00 -7.61 10.12
N LEU A 157 -11.68 -7.62 9.94
CA LEU A 157 -10.74 -7.06 10.91
C LEU A 157 -10.93 -5.54 11.07
N SER A 158 -11.03 -4.79 9.96
CA SER A 158 -11.20 -3.34 9.98
C SER A 158 -12.53 -2.91 10.58
N SER A 159 -13.61 -3.66 10.35
CA SER A 159 -14.92 -3.38 10.94
C SER A 159 -14.86 -3.51 12.47
N TYR A 160 -14.22 -4.56 13.00
CA TYR A 160 -14.01 -4.73 14.43
C TYR A 160 -13.17 -3.59 15.04
N VAL A 161 -12.06 -3.23 14.39
CA VAL A 161 -11.18 -2.14 14.86
C VAL A 161 -11.91 -0.81 14.89
N ARG A 162 -12.71 -0.51 13.87
CA ARG A 162 -13.54 0.70 13.80
C ARG A 162 -14.60 0.73 14.91
N GLU A 163 -15.28 -0.38 15.17
CA GLU A 163 -16.27 -0.49 16.25
C GLU A 163 -15.64 -0.19 17.62
N LYS A 164 -14.39 -0.61 17.83
CA LYS A 164 -13.63 -0.34 19.05
C LYS A 164 -12.97 1.04 19.07
N GLY A 165 -13.13 1.86 18.03
CA GLY A 165 -12.57 3.20 17.94
C GLY A 165 -11.05 3.24 17.72
N GLY A 166 -10.46 2.16 17.21
CA GLY A 166 -9.04 2.13 16.85
C GLY A 166 -8.77 2.55 15.41
N LEU A 167 -7.50 2.83 15.11
CA LEU A 167 -6.99 3.04 13.76
C LEU A 167 -6.56 1.72 13.12
N PHE A 168 -6.66 1.62 11.80
CA PHE A 168 -6.22 0.45 11.03
C PHE A 168 -5.33 0.86 9.87
N HIS A 169 -4.05 0.48 9.90
CA HIS A 169 -3.17 0.57 8.73
C HIS A 169 -3.07 -0.78 8.02
N CYS A 170 -3.31 -0.80 6.71
CA CYS A 170 -3.20 -2.00 5.89
C CYS A 170 -2.10 -1.88 4.83
N ASP A 171 -1.05 -2.70 4.93
CA ASP A 171 -0.05 -2.79 3.86
C ASP A 171 -0.67 -3.51 2.65
N CYS A 172 -0.90 -2.77 1.58
CA CYS A 172 -1.47 -3.27 0.34
C CYS A 172 -0.43 -3.38 -0.79
N VAL A 173 0.87 -3.36 -0.49
CA VAL A 173 1.94 -3.40 -1.51
C VAL A 173 1.82 -4.62 -2.43
N GLN A 174 1.41 -5.78 -1.90
CA GLN A 174 1.20 -6.98 -2.71
C GLN A 174 -0.21 -7.14 -3.28
N SER A 175 -1.20 -6.44 -2.73
CA SER A 175 -2.59 -6.55 -3.17
C SER A 175 -3.00 -5.46 -4.15
N PHE A 176 -2.37 -4.29 -4.09
CA PHE A 176 -2.70 -3.13 -4.92
C PHE A 176 -2.68 -3.50 -6.41
N GLY A 177 -3.74 -3.15 -7.14
CA GLY A 177 -3.94 -3.50 -8.54
C GLY A 177 -4.27 -4.98 -8.80
N LYS A 178 -4.08 -5.89 -7.84
CA LYS A 178 -4.23 -7.35 -8.02
C LYS A 178 -5.41 -7.95 -7.25
N PHE A 179 -5.87 -7.27 -6.21
CA PHE A 179 -6.93 -7.69 -5.32
C PHE A 179 -7.76 -6.46 -4.90
N PRO A 180 -9.05 -6.63 -4.53
CA PRO A 180 -9.87 -5.52 -4.06
C PRO A 180 -9.23 -4.78 -2.89
N LEU A 181 -9.23 -3.44 -2.95
CA LEU A 181 -8.72 -2.61 -1.88
C LEU A 181 -9.56 -2.77 -0.60
N PRO A 182 -8.93 -2.68 0.58
CA PRO A 182 -9.64 -2.79 1.84
C PRO A 182 -10.56 -1.58 2.05
N LYS A 183 -11.72 -1.84 2.65
CA LYS A 183 -12.67 -0.81 3.11
C LYS A 183 -12.49 -0.58 4.59
N ASN A 184 -13.02 0.53 5.11
CA ASN A 184 -13.06 0.85 6.55
C ASN A 184 -11.67 0.89 7.24
N VAL A 185 -10.59 1.06 6.49
CA VAL A 185 -9.25 1.24 7.05
C VAL A 185 -8.92 2.73 7.21
N THR A 186 -8.06 3.04 8.17
CA THR A 186 -7.53 4.40 8.38
C THR A 186 -6.55 4.78 7.28
N SER A 187 -5.75 3.84 6.83
CA SER A 187 -4.76 4.07 5.77
C SER A 187 -4.37 2.77 5.08
N TRP A 188 -3.88 2.87 3.85
CA TRP A 188 -3.22 1.76 3.17
C TRP A 188 -2.08 2.23 2.27
N SER A 189 -1.09 1.36 2.06
CA SER A 189 0.10 1.65 1.27
C SER A 189 0.16 0.84 -0.03
N SER A 190 0.86 1.35 -1.04
CA SER A 190 1.10 0.66 -2.30
C SER A 190 2.49 1.00 -2.86
N ALA A 191 2.96 0.17 -3.81
CA ALA A 191 4.21 0.41 -4.51
C ALA A 191 4.06 0.13 -6.01
N SER A 192 4.47 1.08 -6.84
CA SER A 192 4.29 1.06 -8.29
C SER A 192 5.00 -0.12 -8.97
N HIS A 193 6.23 -0.43 -8.55
CA HIS A 193 7.02 -1.52 -9.11
C HIS A 193 6.47 -2.94 -8.87
N LYS A 194 5.40 -3.09 -8.07
CA LYS A 194 4.69 -4.36 -7.88
C LYS A 194 3.62 -4.62 -8.93
N ILE A 195 3.30 -3.64 -9.78
CA ILE A 195 2.22 -3.71 -10.77
C ILE A 195 2.66 -3.27 -12.17
N GLY A 196 3.96 -3.27 -12.46
CA GLY A 196 4.48 -2.88 -13.77
C GLY A 196 4.65 -1.36 -13.97
N GLY A 197 4.66 -0.59 -12.89
CA GLY A 197 5.12 0.81 -12.91
C GLY A 197 6.57 0.96 -12.43
N PRO A 198 7.09 2.20 -12.36
CA PRO A 198 8.49 2.46 -12.01
C PRO A 198 8.80 2.17 -10.55
N LYS A 199 10.07 1.89 -10.27
CA LYS A 199 10.62 1.95 -8.90
C LYS A 199 10.70 3.41 -8.44
N GLY A 200 10.67 3.64 -7.14
CA GLY A 200 10.75 5.00 -6.60
C GLY A 200 9.41 5.75 -6.58
N CYS A 201 8.28 5.04 -6.70
CA CYS A 201 6.94 5.62 -6.62
C CYS A 201 5.96 4.70 -5.88
N GLY A 202 5.10 5.31 -5.08
CA GLY A 202 4.01 4.65 -4.35
C GLY A 202 2.82 5.59 -4.14
N LEU A 203 1.72 5.00 -3.69
CA LEU A 203 0.52 5.72 -3.25
C LEU A 203 0.25 5.35 -1.80
N LEU A 204 -0.03 6.37 -0.98
CA LEU A 204 -0.56 6.25 0.35
C LEU A 204 -1.99 6.79 0.33
N TYR A 205 -2.92 6.00 0.87
CA TYR A 205 -4.25 6.48 1.23
C TYR A 205 -4.30 6.83 2.71
N LEU A 206 -4.91 7.98 3.01
CA LEU A 206 -5.30 8.39 4.35
C LEU A 206 -6.80 8.67 4.38
N ASN A 207 -7.52 8.11 5.34
CA ASN A 207 -8.95 8.38 5.49
C ASN A 207 -9.17 9.90 5.73
N PRO A 208 -9.89 10.59 4.83
CA PRO A 208 -10.09 12.04 4.92
C PRO A 208 -10.96 12.47 6.11
N GLU A 209 -11.65 11.53 6.78
CA GLU A 209 -12.41 11.80 8.00
C GLU A 209 -11.51 12.00 9.23
N ILE A 210 -10.21 11.68 9.12
CA ILE A 210 -9.24 11.78 10.22
C ILE A 210 -8.32 12.98 9.98
N SER A 211 -8.34 13.92 10.93
CA SER A 211 -7.54 15.15 10.88
C SER A 211 -6.09 14.88 11.28
N PHE A 212 -5.32 14.29 10.37
CA PHE A 212 -3.87 14.12 10.55
C PHE A 212 -3.14 15.46 10.56
N THR A 213 -2.07 15.55 11.36
CA THR A 213 -1.19 16.72 11.39
C THR A 213 0.10 16.41 10.62
N PRO A 214 0.57 17.30 9.72
CA PRO A 214 1.87 17.19 9.07
C PRO A 214 3.02 16.91 10.03
N ILE A 215 3.91 15.97 9.67
CA ILE A 215 5.11 15.66 10.45
C ILE A 215 6.10 16.83 10.40
N ILE A 216 6.31 17.39 9.20
CA ILE A 216 7.25 18.50 8.97
C ILE A 216 6.43 19.78 8.77
N LYS A 217 6.52 20.70 9.73
CA LYS A 217 5.86 22.01 9.66
C LYS A 217 6.34 22.81 8.44
N GLY A 218 5.41 23.46 7.75
CA GLY A 218 5.71 24.28 6.57
C GLY A 218 5.91 23.50 5.28
N THR A 219 5.69 22.18 5.29
CA THR A 219 5.66 21.37 4.06
C THR A 219 4.48 21.81 3.18
N VAL A 220 4.75 22.01 1.90
CA VAL A 220 3.75 22.44 0.89
C VAL A 220 3.44 21.38 -0.15
N HIS A 221 4.29 20.37 -0.30
CA HIS A 221 4.12 19.26 -1.24
C HIS A 221 3.17 18.20 -0.65
N GLU A 222 2.49 17.44 -1.51
CA GLU A 222 1.57 16.36 -1.12
C GLU A 222 0.66 16.76 0.06
N GLN A 223 -0.06 17.86 -0.12
CA GLN A 223 -1.02 18.39 0.85
C GLN A 223 -0.43 18.71 2.24
N GLY A 224 0.89 18.90 2.29
CA GLY A 224 1.65 19.17 3.51
C GLY A 224 2.18 17.93 4.23
N PHE A 225 1.86 16.72 3.77
CA PHE A 225 2.25 15.49 4.47
C PHE A 225 3.61 14.94 4.06
N ARG A 226 4.08 15.23 2.85
CA ARG A 226 5.33 14.68 2.32
C ARG A 226 6.14 15.75 1.62
N ALA A 227 7.32 16.06 2.16
CA ALA A 227 8.21 17.08 1.62
C ALA A 227 9.01 16.59 0.41
N GLY A 228 9.51 17.53 -0.38
CA GLY A 228 10.36 17.27 -1.54
C GLY A 228 9.63 17.39 -2.87
N THR A 229 10.38 17.77 -3.90
CA THR A 229 9.88 17.90 -5.27
C THR A 229 9.24 16.59 -5.73
N ILE A 230 8.12 16.73 -6.45
CA ILE A 230 7.32 15.61 -6.93
C ILE A 230 7.98 14.98 -8.17
N ASP A 231 8.15 13.66 -8.15
CA ASP A 231 8.60 12.89 -9.31
C ASP A 231 7.43 12.62 -10.27
N LEU A 232 7.14 13.63 -11.09
CA LEU A 232 6.02 13.63 -12.01
C LEU A 232 6.09 12.52 -13.09
N PRO A 233 7.26 12.23 -13.72
CA PRO A 233 7.40 11.09 -14.62
C PRO A 233 7.02 9.76 -13.99
N SER A 234 7.48 9.52 -12.75
CA SER A 234 7.15 8.29 -12.04
C SER A 234 5.66 8.20 -11.72
N ILE A 235 5.02 9.31 -11.34
CA ILE A 235 3.59 9.38 -11.01
C ILE A 235 2.72 9.13 -12.24
N ALA A 236 3.01 9.76 -13.38
CA ALA A 236 2.25 9.55 -14.61
C ALA A 236 2.35 8.10 -15.11
N SER A 237 3.58 7.55 -15.04
CA SER A 237 3.85 6.15 -15.37
C SER A 237 3.14 5.18 -14.43
N PHE A 238 3.17 5.44 -13.11
CA PHE A 238 2.45 4.66 -12.11
C PHE A 238 0.93 4.73 -12.29
N THR A 239 0.39 5.90 -12.63
CA THR A 239 -1.04 6.08 -12.92
C THR A 239 -1.46 5.19 -14.08
N THR A 240 -0.65 5.14 -15.14
CA THR A 240 -0.86 4.27 -16.31
C THR A 240 -0.82 2.78 -15.92
N ALA A 241 0.21 2.36 -15.19
CA ALA A 241 0.33 0.98 -14.70
C ALA A 241 -0.84 0.59 -13.79
N THR A 242 -1.33 1.51 -12.95
CA THR A 242 -2.50 1.27 -12.08
C THR A 242 -3.77 1.06 -12.90
N TYR A 243 -3.98 1.87 -13.93
CA TYR A 243 -5.09 1.67 -14.86
C TYR A 243 -5.04 0.29 -15.52
N GLU A 244 -3.89 -0.09 -16.10
CA GLU A 244 -3.72 -1.41 -16.72
C GLU A 244 -3.92 -2.56 -15.73
N ALA A 245 -3.36 -2.44 -14.51
CA ALA A 245 -3.49 -3.47 -13.48
C ALA A 245 -4.96 -3.68 -13.07
N ILE A 246 -5.73 -2.61 -12.89
CA ILE A 246 -7.14 -2.70 -12.49
C ILE A 246 -8.01 -3.23 -13.62
N GLN A 247 -7.81 -2.79 -14.87
CA GLN A 247 -8.57 -3.28 -16.02
C GLN A 247 -8.38 -4.79 -16.24
N HIS A 248 -7.15 -5.30 -16.02
CA HIS A 248 -6.83 -6.70 -16.23
C HIS A 248 -6.90 -7.55 -14.95
N GLN A 249 -7.23 -6.97 -13.79
CA GLN A 249 -7.15 -7.62 -12.47
C GLN A 249 -7.82 -9.00 -12.46
N ALA A 250 -9.06 -9.10 -12.95
CA ALA A 250 -9.83 -10.34 -12.92
C ALA A 250 -9.27 -11.41 -13.88
N ALA A 251 -8.83 -11.00 -15.08
CA ALA A 251 -8.23 -11.91 -16.04
C ALA A 251 -6.90 -12.45 -15.52
N PHE A 252 -6.10 -11.57 -14.95
CA PHE A 252 -4.82 -11.88 -14.34
C PHE A 252 -4.99 -12.84 -13.16
N ALA A 253 -5.89 -12.54 -12.22
CA ALA A 253 -6.15 -13.40 -11.07
C ALA A 253 -6.52 -14.85 -11.48
N ARG A 254 -7.29 -15.02 -12.58
CA ARG A 254 -7.59 -16.35 -13.14
C ARG A 254 -6.36 -17.06 -13.67
N GLN A 255 -5.54 -16.38 -14.48
CA GLN A 255 -4.30 -16.96 -15.03
C GLN A 255 -3.34 -17.40 -13.93
N VAL A 256 -3.20 -16.58 -12.88
CA VAL A 256 -2.39 -16.89 -11.70
C VAL A 256 -2.89 -18.13 -10.98
N ASP A 257 -4.20 -18.25 -10.78
CA ASP A 257 -4.78 -19.41 -10.11
C ASP A 257 -4.61 -20.69 -10.94
N GLU A 258 -4.79 -20.62 -12.26
CA GLU A 258 -4.53 -21.74 -13.17
C GLU A 258 -3.07 -22.20 -13.13
N LEU A 259 -2.10 -21.28 -13.16
CA LEU A 259 -0.68 -21.60 -13.03
C LEU A 259 -0.36 -22.21 -11.66
N ASN A 260 -0.92 -21.63 -10.59
CA ASN A 260 -0.73 -22.15 -9.24
C ASN A 260 -1.24 -23.59 -9.11
N GLN A 261 -2.44 -23.86 -9.62
CA GLN A 261 -3.01 -25.21 -9.64
C GLN A 261 -2.15 -26.17 -10.47
N PHE A 262 -1.66 -25.73 -11.63
CA PHE A 262 -0.75 -26.51 -12.45
C PHE A 262 0.54 -26.85 -11.70
N ILE A 263 1.18 -25.89 -11.04
CA ILE A 263 2.43 -26.12 -10.30
C ILE A 263 2.19 -27.03 -9.10
N LEU A 264 1.13 -26.78 -8.33
CA LEU A 264 0.79 -27.59 -7.16
C LEU A 264 0.55 -29.06 -7.55
N LYS A 265 -0.21 -29.29 -8.61
CA LYS A 265 -0.53 -30.62 -9.12
C LYS A 265 0.67 -31.37 -9.66
N ASN A 266 1.57 -30.70 -10.38
CA ASN A 266 2.65 -31.38 -11.11
C ASN A 266 3.98 -31.42 -10.34
N TYR A 267 4.20 -30.53 -9.36
CA TYR A 267 5.51 -30.34 -8.75
C TYR A 267 5.53 -30.33 -7.21
N LEU A 268 4.37 -30.22 -6.53
CA LEU A 268 4.33 -30.05 -5.07
C LEU A 268 3.49 -31.10 -4.31
N ILE A 269 2.92 -32.11 -4.98
CA ILE A 269 2.20 -33.19 -4.30
C ILE A 269 3.18 -33.99 -3.41
N GLY A 270 2.98 -33.91 -2.08
CA GLY A 270 3.64 -34.74 -1.06
C GLY A 270 4.56 -34.02 -0.05
N LYS A 271 4.76 -32.69 -0.13
CA LYS A 271 5.78 -32.01 0.71
C LYS A 271 5.36 -30.72 1.43
N ILE A 272 4.09 -30.30 1.41
CA ILE A 272 3.69 -29.01 2.01
C ILE A 272 2.59 -29.21 3.08
N PHE A 273 2.85 -28.71 4.31
CA PHE A 273 1.96 -28.77 5.48
C PHE A 273 1.11 -27.51 5.72
N LEU A 274 1.27 -26.46 4.90
CA LEU A 274 0.51 -25.20 4.98
C LEU A 274 -0.13 -24.87 3.61
N PRO A 275 -1.24 -24.13 3.55
CA PRO A 275 -1.79 -23.64 2.28
C PRO A 275 -0.89 -22.55 1.71
N ILE A 276 0.23 -22.93 1.09
CA ILE A 276 1.11 -22.02 0.37
C ILE A 276 0.43 -21.71 -0.96
N ARG A 277 0.03 -20.46 -1.16
CA ARG A 277 -0.28 -19.94 -2.50
C ARG A 277 1.01 -19.37 -3.05
N LEU A 278 1.52 -19.98 -4.12
CA LEU A 278 2.57 -19.35 -4.91
C LEU A 278 2.06 -17.97 -5.34
N ILE A 279 2.77 -16.92 -4.96
CA ILE A 279 2.51 -15.56 -5.43
C ILE A 279 3.09 -15.47 -6.84
N LEU A 280 2.52 -16.25 -7.75
CA LEU A 280 2.72 -16.07 -9.18
C LEU A 280 1.84 -14.92 -9.60
N VAL A 281 2.17 -13.70 -9.19
CA VAL A 281 1.69 -12.55 -9.96
C VAL A 281 2.49 -12.67 -11.26
N LEU A 282 1.94 -13.10 -12.40
CA LEU A 282 2.65 -13.06 -13.68
C LEU A 282 2.96 -11.65 -14.20
#